data_AF-A0A2L2L8G9-F1
#
_entry.id   AF-A0A2L2L8G9-F1
#
_cell.length_a   1.000
_cell.length_b   1.000
_cell.length_c   1.000
_cell.angle_alpha   90.00
_cell.angle_beta   90.00
_cell.angle_gamma   90.00
#
_symmetry.space_group_name_H-M   'P 1'
#
loop_
_entity.id
_entity.type
_entity.pdbx_description
1 polymer ?
#
loop_
_entity_poly.entity_id
_entity_poly.type
_entity_poly.pdbx_seq_one_letter_code
_entity_poly.pdbx_strand_id
1 'polypeptide(L)'
;MNALINRPQQHNTLNVYRTLPPHCIAFEVTDRHSLPFIGPGEVVVVDTEDRTARVGDIYVIEWMGGRRNVCQALHSAAAWQKAGNDPRWHVASMRTTTPAEFEEWIAASNVAVGRGMTPQWCGGWAEGPFTLDHLESKLVGAVVGIFKPSRSVDKSNNGENDG
;
A
#
# COMPACT_ATOMS: atom_id res chain seq x y z
N MET A 1 -20.58 -19.17 -1.26
CA MET A 1 -19.21 -19.74 -1.34
C MET A 1 -18.27 -18.58 -1.63
N ASN A 2 -17.53 -18.10 -0.63
CA ASN A 2 -16.66 -16.93 -0.74
C ASN A 2 -15.36 -17.33 -1.45
N ALA A 3 -15.18 -16.84 -2.68
CA ALA A 3 -14.02 -17.15 -3.51
C ALA A 3 -12.69 -16.53 -3.01
N LEU A 4 -12.70 -15.73 -1.93
CA LEU A 4 -11.55 -14.96 -1.44
C LEU A 4 -10.86 -15.55 -0.19
N ILE A 5 -11.43 -16.57 0.47
CA ILE A 5 -10.93 -17.05 1.77
C ILE A 5 -9.54 -17.72 1.68
N ASN A 6 -9.14 -18.20 0.50
CA ASN A 6 -7.81 -18.79 0.27
C ASN A 6 -7.16 -18.16 -0.95
N ARG A 7 -6.86 -16.86 -0.88
CA ARG A 7 -6.13 -16.20 -1.94
C ARG A 7 -4.67 -16.69 -1.96
N PRO A 8 -4.16 -17.26 -3.07
CA PRO A 8 -2.72 -17.45 -3.24
C PRO A 8 -2.01 -16.09 -3.20
N GLN A 9 -0.72 -16.07 -2.84
CA GLN A 9 0.12 -14.86 -2.83
C GLN A 9 -0.16 -13.98 -4.05
N GLN A 10 -0.25 -12.66 -3.86
CA GLN A 10 -0.46 -11.75 -4.97
C GLN A 10 0.68 -11.89 -5.97
N HIS A 11 0.39 -12.39 -7.15
CA HIS A 11 1.18 -12.01 -8.31
C HIS A 11 1.05 -10.49 -8.49
N ASN A 12 2.08 -9.82 -9.02
CA ASN A 12 2.19 -8.36 -9.18
C ASN A 12 1.11 -7.69 -10.07
N THR A 13 -0.05 -8.32 -10.25
CA THR A 13 -1.20 -7.88 -11.00
C THR A 13 -2.38 -7.61 -10.06
N LEU A 14 -2.89 -6.38 -10.09
CA LEU A 14 -4.10 -5.98 -9.36
C LEU A 14 -5.32 -6.06 -10.29
N ASN A 15 -6.40 -6.68 -9.81
CA ASN A 15 -7.68 -6.69 -10.53
C ASN A 15 -8.28 -5.29 -10.59
N VAL A 16 -9.05 -4.99 -11.64
CA VAL A 16 -9.82 -3.75 -11.73
C VAL A 16 -11.27 -4.04 -11.39
N TYR A 17 -11.77 -3.41 -10.33
CA TYR A 17 -13.15 -3.57 -9.87
C TYR A 17 -14.00 -2.35 -10.27
N ARG A 18 -15.21 -2.63 -10.79
CA ARG A 18 -16.23 -1.60 -11.09
C ARG A 18 -17.20 -1.38 -9.93
N THR A 19 -17.38 -2.40 -9.11
CA THR A 19 -18.16 -2.42 -7.87
C THR A 19 -17.30 -3.06 -6.77
N LEU A 20 -17.51 -2.65 -5.52
CA LEU A 20 -16.79 -3.26 -4.40
C LEU A 20 -17.29 -4.69 -4.18
N PRO A 21 -16.40 -5.70 -4.11
CA PRO A 21 -16.77 -7.04 -3.67
C PRO A 21 -17.29 -7.01 -2.22
N PRO A 22 -18.02 -8.05 -1.78
CA PRO A 22 -18.36 -8.23 -0.38
C PRO A 22 -17.11 -8.16 0.52
N HIS A 23 -17.27 -7.63 1.73
CA HIS A 23 -16.21 -7.50 2.74
C HIS A 23 -15.04 -6.57 2.34
N CYS A 24 -15.13 -5.94 1.17
CA CYS A 24 -14.13 -5.02 0.69
C CYS A 24 -14.51 -3.55 0.91
N ILE A 25 -13.50 -2.72 1.16
CA ILE A 25 -13.63 -1.26 1.22
C ILE A 25 -12.82 -0.60 0.10
N ALA A 26 -13.23 0.62 -0.27
CA ALA A 26 -12.42 1.51 -1.09
C ALA A 26 -11.48 2.32 -0.19
N PHE A 27 -10.21 2.39 -0.54
CA PHE A 27 -9.23 3.22 0.15
C PHE A 27 -8.49 4.11 -0.86
N GLU A 28 -8.63 5.43 -0.72
CA GLU A 28 -7.92 6.41 -1.55
C GLU A 28 -6.47 6.52 -1.10
N VAL A 29 -5.54 6.33 -2.04
CA VAL A 29 -4.12 6.58 -1.82
C VAL A 29 -3.88 8.07 -1.98
N THR A 30 -3.36 8.73 -0.94
CA THR A 30 -3.14 10.18 -0.92
C THR A 30 -1.66 10.56 -0.95
N ASP A 31 -0.77 9.59 -0.78
CA ASP A 31 0.67 9.78 -0.70
C ASP A 31 1.40 9.19 -1.91
N ARG A 32 2.71 9.42 -1.94
CA ARG A 32 3.61 8.99 -3.03
C ARG A 32 4.51 7.81 -2.63
N HIS A 33 4.21 7.11 -1.54
CA HIS A 33 4.99 5.99 -1.03
C HIS A 33 4.70 4.67 -1.76
N SER A 34 3.71 4.65 -2.65
CA SER A 34 3.38 3.47 -3.47
C SER A 34 3.74 3.62 -4.95
N LEU A 35 4.38 4.73 -5.33
CA LEU A 35 4.84 4.94 -6.70
C LEU A 35 5.99 3.97 -7.06
N PRO A 36 6.08 3.52 -8.32
CA PRO A 36 5.26 3.90 -9.46
C PRO A 36 3.95 3.10 -9.60
N PHE A 37 3.69 2.15 -8.70
CA PHE A 37 2.63 1.16 -8.85
C PHE A 37 1.24 1.70 -8.57
N ILE A 38 1.10 2.52 -7.53
CA ILE A 38 -0.15 3.15 -7.13
C ILE A 38 0.12 4.61 -6.80
N GLY A 39 -0.57 5.51 -7.49
CA GLY A 39 -0.40 6.95 -7.37
C GLY A 39 -1.41 7.63 -6.44
N PRO A 40 -1.10 8.87 -6.00
CA PRO A 40 -2.09 9.72 -5.34
C PRO A 40 -3.37 9.87 -6.18
N GLY A 41 -4.54 9.76 -5.54
CA GLY A 41 -5.85 9.82 -6.17
C GLY A 41 -6.34 8.49 -6.74
N GLU A 42 -5.49 7.45 -6.80
CA GLU A 42 -5.96 6.10 -7.10
C GLU A 42 -6.63 5.48 -5.87
N VAL A 43 -7.66 4.66 -6.12
CA VAL A 43 -8.43 4.01 -5.07
C VAL A 43 -8.17 2.51 -5.13
N VAL A 44 -7.64 1.94 -4.05
CA VAL A 44 -7.44 0.49 -3.93
C VAL A 44 -8.68 -0.16 -3.33
N VAL A 45 -8.90 -1.42 -3.70
CA VAL A 45 -9.90 -2.30 -3.07
C VAL A 45 -9.20 -3.12 -2.01
N VAL A 46 -9.67 -3.03 -0.77
CA VAL A 46 -9.08 -3.69 0.40
C VAL A 46 -10.06 -4.72 0.93
N ASP A 47 -9.69 -6.00 0.92
CA ASP A 47 -10.43 -7.07 1.60
C ASP A 47 -10.10 -7.01 3.10
N THR A 48 -11.10 -6.64 3.91
CA THR A 48 -10.93 -6.45 5.35
C THR A 48 -10.92 -7.74 6.15
N GLU A 49 -11.32 -8.86 5.54
CA GLU A 49 -11.27 -10.18 6.18
C GLU A 49 -9.91 -10.87 5.99
N ASP A 50 -9.15 -10.52 4.95
CA ASP A 50 -7.79 -11.05 4.75
C ASP A 50 -6.73 -10.15 5.40
N ARG A 51 -6.34 -10.52 6.61
CA ARG A 51 -5.25 -9.89 7.37
C ARG A 51 -4.03 -10.79 7.50
N THR A 52 -4.01 -11.92 6.79
CA THR A 52 -2.93 -12.90 6.89
C THR A 52 -1.69 -12.33 6.23
N ALA A 53 -0.58 -12.19 6.95
CA ALA A 53 0.63 -11.61 6.37
C ALA A 53 1.32 -12.60 5.43
N ARG A 54 1.59 -12.16 4.19
CA ARG A 54 2.33 -12.91 3.18
C ARG A 54 3.39 -12.00 2.58
N VAL A 55 4.61 -12.50 2.44
CA VAL A 55 5.71 -11.70 1.85
C VAL A 55 5.30 -11.24 0.46
N GLY A 56 5.54 -9.98 0.13
CA GLY A 56 5.25 -9.43 -1.19
C GLY A 56 3.79 -9.01 -1.41
N ASP A 57 2.85 -9.46 -0.59
CA ASP A 57 1.45 -9.01 -0.67
C ASP A 57 1.34 -7.54 -0.24
N ILE A 58 0.35 -6.86 -0.81
CA ILE A 58 0.08 -5.44 -0.60
C ILE A 58 -1.08 -5.32 0.40
N TYR A 59 -0.95 -4.43 1.37
CA TYR A 59 -1.94 -4.21 2.41
C TYR A 59 -2.19 -2.74 2.64
N VAL A 60 -3.28 -2.43 3.34
CA VAL A 60 -3.40 -1.17 4.07
C VAL A 60 -3.03 -1.44 5.53
N ILE A 61 -2.05 -0.69 6.05
CA ILE A 61 -1.67 -0.71 7.47
C ILE A 61 -2.28 0.48 8.20
N GLU A 62 -2.65 0.30 9.47
CA GLU A 62 -3.01 1.39 10.39
C GLU A 62 -1.91 1.64 11.43
N TRP A 63 -1.55 2.92 11.58
CA TRP A 63 -0.54 3.39 12.53
C TRP A 63 -1.17 3.76 13.88
N MET A 64 -0.36 3.88 14.94
CA MET A 64 -0.84 4.24 16.30
C MET A 64 -1.55 5.61 16.43
N GLY A 65 -1.60 6.42 15.35
CA GLY A 65 -2.38 7.65 15.28
C GLY A 65 -3.62 7.56 14.38
N GLY A 66 -4.04 6.36 13.97
CA GLY A 66 -5.16 6.13 13.05
C GLY A 66 -4.87 6.47 11.58
N ARG A 67 -3.68 7.00 11.27
CA ARG A 67 -3.23 7.17 9.90
C ARG A 67 -3.16 5.80 9.22
N ARG A 68 -3.48 5.75 7.92
CA ARG A 68 -3.39 4.54 7.10
C ARG A 68 -2.56 4.78 5.85
N ASN A 69 -1.80 3.77 5.44
CA ASN A 69 -1.00 3.81 4.22
C ASN A 69 -1.00 2.44 3.53
N VAL A 70 -0.79 2.45 2.23
CA VAL A 70 -0.49 1.22 1.48
C VAL A 70 0.95 0.78 1.76
N CYS A 71 1.15 -0.52 1.94
CA CYS A 71 2.45 -1.11 2.24
C CYS A 71 2.59 -2.53 1.70
N GLN A 72 3.83 -3.02 1.67
CA GLN A 72 4.15 -4.41 1.37
C GLN A 72 4.69 -5.11 2.62
N ALA A 73 4.23 -6.34 2.88
CA ALA A 73 4.78 -7.17 3.95
C ALA A 73 6.07 -7.87 3.49
N LEU A 74 7.06 -7.93 4.37
CA LEU A 74 8.40 -8.46 4.11
C LEU A 74 8.90 -9.25 5.32
N HIS A 75 9.77 -10.23 5.10
CA HIS A 75 10.54 -10.82 6.21
C HIS A 75 11.68 -9.87 6.62
N SER A 76 11.98 -9.84 7.92
CA SER A 76 13.17 -9.16 8.42
C SER A 76 14.45 -9.80 7.89
N ALA A 77 15.47 -8.97 7.70
CA ALA A 77 16.82 -9.44 7.36
C ALA A 77 17.39 -10.36 8.46
N ALA A 78 18.32 -11.24 8.08
CA ALA A 78 18.88 -12.28 8.96
C ALA A 78 19.42 -11.74 10.30
N ALA A 79 20.00 -10.54 10.33
CA ALA A 79 20.49 -9.92 11.56
C ALA A 79 19.39 -9.67 12.62
N TRP A 80 18.13 -9.55 12.18
CA TRP A 80 16.96 -9.36 13.03
C TRP A 80 16.20 -10.67 13.29
N GLN A 81 16.58 -11.75 12.60
CA GLN A 81 16.09 -13.11 12.84
C GLN A 81 16.96 -13.75 13.93
N LYS A 82 16.49 -13.78 15.18
CA LYS A 82 17.20 -14.50 16.25
C LYS A 82 17.04 -16.00 16.06
N ALA A 83 18.14 -16.76 16.18
CA ALA A 83 18.11 -18.22 16.10
C ALA A 83 17.10 -18.81 17.10
N GLY A 84 16.20 -19.68 16.61
CA GLY A 84 15.19 -20.36 17.43
C GLY A 84 13.90 -19.55 17.73
N ASN A 85 13.77 -18.33 17.22
CA ASN A 85 12.54 -17.54 17.33
C ASN A 85 11.70 -17.60 16.05
N ASP A 86 10.41 -17.28 16.18
CA ASP A 86 9.50 -17.10 15.04
C ASP A 86 10.02 -16.06 14.05
N PRO A 87 9.74 -16.23 12.74
CA PRO A 87 10.10 -15.26 11.72
C PRO A 87 9.63 -13.85 12.08
N ARG A 88 10.55 -12.90 11.99
CA ARG A 88 10.25 -11.47 12.16
C ARG A 88 9.85 -10.84 10.84
N TRP A 89 8.96 -9.86 10.94
CA TRP A 89 8.35 -9.19 9.80
C TRP A 89 8.63 -7.69 9.79
N HIS A 90 8.66 -7.10 8.61
CA HIS A 90 8.56 -5.65 8.43
C HIS A 90 7.44 -5.36 7.44
N VAL A 91 6.93 -4.14 7.50
CA VAL A 91 6.25 -3.53 6.37
C VAL A 91 7.11 -2.43 5.80
N ALA A 92 7.04 -2.23 4.50
CA ALA A 92 7.67 -1.11 3.85
C ALA A 92 6.74 -0.45 2.83
N SER A 93 7.00 0.82 2.56
CA SER A 93 6.48 1.48 1.37
C SER A 93 6.89 0.71 0.11
N MET A 94 6.04 0.71 -0.90
CA MET A 94 6.36 0.10 -2.21
C MET A 94 7.23 1.01 -3.09
N ARG A 95 7.65 2.17 -2.57
CA ARG A 95 8.38 3.14 -3.35
C ARG A 95 9.73 2.60 -3.81
N THR A 96 9.93 2.61 -5.11
CA THR A 96 11.23 2.38 -5.73
C THR A 96 11.86 3.73 -6.08
N THR A 97 13.17 3.83 -5.97
CA THR A 97 13.93 5.02 -6.37
C THR A 97 15.03 4.65 -7.37
N THR A 98 15.23 5.51 -8.35
CA THR A 98 16.39 5.42 -9.24
C THR A 98 17.67 5.80 -8.50
N PRO A 99 18.85 5.37 -8.97
CA PRO A 99 20.13 5.82 -8.41
C PRO A 99 20.26 7.36 -8.39
N ALA A 100 19.80 8.04 -9.44
CA ALA A 100 19.82 9.50 -9.53
C ALA A 100 18.95 10.16 -8.45
N GLU A 101 17.71 9.69 -8.23
CA GLU A 101 16.86 10.21 -7.14
C GLU A 101 17.48 9.99 -5.75
N PHE A 102 18.21 8.89 -5.57
CA PHE A 102 18.91 8.62 -4.33
C PHE A 102 20.12 9.55 -4.13
N GLU A 103 20.92 9.78 -5.18
CA GLU A 103 22.04 10.72 -5.16
C GLU A 103 21.58 12.16 -4.87
N GLU A 104 20.50 12.61 -5.51
CA GLU A 104 19.88 13.92 -5.26
C GLU A 104 19.47 14.07 -3.80
N TRP A 105 18.89 13.02 -3.20
CA TRP A 105 18.53 13.06 -1.79
C TRP A 105 19.74 13.04 -0.87
N ILE A 106 20.81 12.30 -1.17
CA ILE A 106 22.05 12.37 -0.40
C ILE A 106 22.60 13.80 -0.40
N ALA A 107 22.64 14.44 -1.56
CA ALA A 107 23.08 15.83 -1.68
C ALA A 107 22.22 16.79 -0.85
N ALA A 108 20.87 16.68 -0.96
CA ALA A 108 19.95 17.50 -0.17
C ALA A 108 20.06 17.22 1.34
N SER A 109 20.28 15.97 1.72
CA SER A 109 20.43 15.53 3.11
C SER A 109 21.68 16.11 3.74
N ASN A 110 22.80 16.12 3.02
CA ASN A 110 24.05 16.73 3.50
C ASN A 110 23.87 18.23 3.77
N VAL A 111 23.12 18.95 2.91
CA VAL A 111 22.78 20.36 3.13
C VAL A 111 21.90 20.54 4.37
N ALA A 112 20.90 19.67 4.55
CA ALA A 112 20.00 19.72 5.72
C ALA A 112 20.74 19.46 7.03
N VAL A 113 21.60 18.44 7.07
CA VAL A 113 22.45 18.12 8.23
C VAL A 113 23.38 19.28 8.55
N GLY A 114 23.97 19.93 7.55
CA GLY A 114 24.79 21.12 7.74
C GLY A 114 24.03 22.31 8.35
N ARG A 115 22.69 22.30 8.32
CA ARG A 115 21.80 23.28 8.96
C ARG A 115 21.23 22.79 10.30
N GLY A 116 21.72 21.67 10.84
CA GLY A 116 21.21 21.06 12.07
C GLY A 116 19.84 20.41 11.92
N MET A 117 19.37 20.15 10.70
CA MET A 117 18.10 19.47 10.44
C MET A 117 18.32 17.96 10.30
N THR A 118 17.34 17.15 10.74
CA THR A 118 17.34 15.71 10.49
C THR A 118 16.69 15.45 9.12
N PRO A 119 17.44 15.00 8.10
CA PRO A 119 16.86 14.71 6.79
C PRO A 119 15.94 13.50 6.89
N GLN A 120 14.74 13.62 6.32
CA GLN A 120 13.81 12.51 6.20
C GLN A 120 13.83 11.97 4.78
N TRP A 121 14.06 10.67 4.62
CA TRP A 121 13.91 10.01 3.33
C TRP A 121 12.42 9.81 3.02
N CYS A 122 11.89 10.62 2.10
CA CYS A 122 10.53 10.43 1.57
C CYS A 122 10.45 9.30 0.54
N GLY A 123 11.61 8.75 0.14
CA GLY A 123 11.76 7.73 -0.90
C GLY A 123 11.42 6.32 -0.44
N GLY A 124 11.27 6.08 0.87
CA GLY A 124 10.75 4.84 1.39
C GLY A 124 10.76 4.78 2.90
N TRP A 125 9.72 4.21 3.50
CA TRP A 125 9.65 3.95 4.92
C TRP A 125 9.61 2.44 5.15
N ALA A 126 10.09 2.00 6.31
CA ALA A 126 9.93 0.64 6.79
C ALA A 126 9.67 0.65 8.29
N GLU A 127 8.81 -0.25 8.77
CA GLU A 127 8.55 -0.44 10.20
C GLU A 127 8.67 -1.94 10.54
N GLY A 128 9.14 -2.23 11.74
CA GLY A 128 9.41 -3.56 12.27
C GLY A 128 10.70 -3.54 13.11
N PRO A 129 11.18 -4.70 13.59
CA PRO A 129 10.61 -6.03 13.38
C PRO A 129 9.34 -6.30 14.19
N PHE A 130 8.35 -6.98 13.60
CA PHE A 130 7.13 -7.45 14.25
C PHE A 130 7.15 -8.97 14.46
N THR A 131 6.37 -9.45 15.43
CA THR A 131 5.82 -10.82 15.37
C THR A 131 4.76 -10.89 14.27
N LEU A 132 4.41 -12.09 13.82
CA LEU A 132 3.30 -12.28 12.88
C LEU A 132 2.00 -11.67 13.43
N ASP A 133 1.57 -12.09 14.62
CA ASP A 133 0.34 -11.61 15.25
C ASP A 133 0.26 -10.08 15.38
N HIS A 134 1.39 -9.44 15.72
CA HIS A 134 1.42 -7.99 15.84
C HIS A 134 1.30 -7.32 14.48
N LEU A 135 1.97 -7.85 13.45
CA LEU A 135 1.78 -7.34 12.08
C LEU A 135 0.31 -7.47 11.67
N GLU A 136 -0.27 -8.66 11.78
CA GLU A 136 -1.67 -8.92 11.38
C GLU A 136 -2.65 -8.01 12.15
N SER A 137 -2.37 -7.70 13.41
CA SER A 137 -3.16 -6.75 14.21
C SER A 137 -3.14 -5.30 13.69
N LYS A 138 -2.11 -4.90 12.94
CA LYS A 138 -1.99 -3.57 12.32
C LYS A 138 -2.51 -3.53 10.88
N LEU A 139 -2.67 -4.67 10.22
CA LEU A 139 -3.22 -4.75 8.87
C LEU A 139 -4.73 -4.50 8.91
N VAL A 140 -5.18 -3.50 8.15
CA VAL A 140 -6.61 -3.24 7.90
C VAL A 140 -7.18 -4.30 6.96
N GLY A 141 -6.37 -4.77 6.01
CA GLY A 141 -6.74 -5.79 5.05
C GLY A 141 -5.81 -5.84 3.83
N ALA A 142 -5.92 -6.91 3.04
CA ALA A 142 -5.15 -7.12 1.82
C ALA A 142 -5.71 -6.28 0.66
N VAL A 143 -4.82 -5.67 -0.12
CA VAL A 143 -5.18 -4.94 -1.34
C VAL A 143 -5.43 -5.95 -2.46
N VAL A 144 -6.68 -6.14 -2.85
CA VAL A 144 -7.09 -7.13 -3.86
C VAL A 144 -7.23 -6.55 -5.26
N GLY A 145 -7.26 -5.22 -5.39
CA GLY A 145 -7.38 -4.57 -6.69
C GLY A 145 -7.37 -3.05 -6.66
N ILE A 146 -7.68 -2.44 -7.81
CA ILE A 146 -7.93 -1.02 -8.00
C ILE A 146 -9.41 -0.82 -8.32
N PHE A 147 -10.02 0.17 -7.67
CA PHE A 147 -11.40 0.57 -7.91
C PHE A 147 -11.47 1.62 -9.02
N LYS A 148 -12.19 1.31 -10.10
CA LYS A 148 -12.47 2.25 -11.20
C LYS A 148 -13.95 2.20 -11.53
N PRO A 149 -14.81 3.00 -10.88
CA PRO A 149 -16.23 2.99 -11.18
C PRO A 149 -16.46 3.37 -12.64
N SER A 150 -17.46 2.76 -13.28
CA SER A 150 -17.87 3.20 -14.61
C SER A 150 -18.34 4.65 -14.51
N ARG A 151 -17.83 5.54 -15.38
CA ARG A 151 -18.40 6.90 -15.47
C ARG A 151 -19.90 6.75 -15.70
N SER A 152 -20.71 7.42 -14.87
CA SER A 152 -22.10 7.65 -15.24
C SER A 152 -22.08 8.35 -16.59
N VAL A 153 -22.75 7.77 -17.59
CA VAL A 153 -23.12 8.54 -18.77
C VAL A 153 -24.08 9.58 -18.23
N ASP A 154 -23.61 10.82 -18.09
CA ASP A 154 -24.50 11.95 -17.85
C ASP A 154 -25.48 11.98 -19.02
N LYS A 155 -26.70 11.51 -18.77
CA LYS A 155 -27.85 11.78 -19.63
C LYS A 155 -28.24 13.24 -19.40
N SER A 156 -27.46 14.18 -19.90
CA SER A 156 -27.94 15.52 -20.18
C SER A 156 -28.83 15.46 -21.43
N ASN A 157 -30.12 15.22 -21.15
CA ASN A 157 -31.32 15.55 -21.91
C ASN A 157 -31.29 15.69 -23.45
N ASN A 158 -32.04 14.77 -24.05
CA ASN A 158 -32.81 14.89 -25.29
C ASN A 158 -33.38 16.29 -25.58
N GLY A 159 -33.41 16.64 -26.86
CA GLY A 159 -34.26 17.71 -27.39
C GLY A 159 -34.04 18.02 -28.87
N GLU A 160 -33.96 16.99 -29.72
CA GLU A 160 -34.31 17.15 -31.13
C GLU A 160 -35.78 17.59 -31.19
N ASN A 161 -36.04 18.74 -31.79
CA ASN A 161 -37.34 19.06 -32.38
C ASN A 161 -37.05 19.89 -33.63
N ASP A 162 -36.88 19.17 -34.75
CA ASP A 162 -37.18 19.69 -36.07
C ASP A 162 -38.70 19.83 -36.21
N GLY A 163 -39.16 21.02 -36.63
CA GLY A 163 -40.56 21.34 -36.88
C GLY A 163 -40.80 22.83 -37.02
#